data_AF-A0A960AZN4-F1
#
_entry.id   AF-A0A960AZN4-F1
#
_cell.length_a   1.000
_cell.length_b   1.000
_cell.length_c   1.000
_cell.angle_alpha   90.00
_cell.angle_beta   90.00
_cell.angle_gamma   90.00
#
_symmetry.space_group_name_H-M   'P 1'
#
loop_
_entity.id
_entity.type
_entity.pdbx_description
1 polymer ?
#
loop_
_entity_poly.entity_id
_entity_poly.type
_entity_poly.pdbx_seq_one_letter_code
_entity_poly.pdbx_strand_id
1 'polypeptide(L)'
;MGRTSKIAKAAGQGAKLAVKYGPQAKIVWDKGGKQAASAATKRARSLNNRRKAFAHAGGVIDGSVLKIAPQGSTVYVVFTGDLPIAAYPSQELPFPILLQHADLDRRVRPEDGRRSIPRIRHKESRPRQLG
;
A
#
# COMPACT_ATOMS: atom_id res chain seq x y z
N MET A 1 -1.76 -38.12 33.65
CA MET A 1 -0.69 -37.10 33.75
C MET A 1 0.20 -37.10 32.48
N GLY A 2 -0.19 -36.47 31.35
CA GLY A 2 0.58 -36.63 30.09
C GLY A 2 0.57 -35.50 29.05
N ARG A 3 -0.23 -34.43 29.25
CA ARG A 3 -0.27 -33.29 28.31
C ARG A 3 0.72 -32.19 28.68
N THR A 4 0.96 -31.98 29.97
CA THR A 4 1.87 -30.96 30.51
C THR A 4 3.34 -31.20 30.14
N SER A 5 3.78 -32.46 30.06
CA SER A 5 5.17 -32.78 29.69
C SER A 5 5.49 -32.56 28.20
N LYS A 6 4.48 -32.69 27.31
CA LYS A 6 4.64 -32.44 25.87
C LYS A 6 4.77 -30.95 25.56
N ILE A 7 4.01 -30.10 26.27
CA ILE A 7 4.09 -28.63 26.15
C ILE A 7 5.45 -28.13 26.65
N ALA A 8 5.95 -28.66 27.78
CA ALA A 8 7.26 -28.32 28.31
C ALA A 8 8.41 -28.71 27.35
N LYS A 9 8.33 -29.89 26.72
CA LYS A 9 9.29 -30.32 25.69
C LYS A 9 9.22 -29.44 24.44
N ALA A 10 8.03 -29.07 23.97
CA ALA A 10 7.86 -28.18 22.82
C ALA A 10 8.41 -26.78 23.10
N ALA A 11 8.15 -26.23 24.29
CA ALA A 11 8.68 -24.96 24.74
C ALA A 11 10.23 -24.99 24.83
N GLY A 12 10.80 -26.05 25.41
CA GLY A 12 12.25 -26.23 25.51
C GLY A 12 12.94 -26.37 24.15
N GLN A 13 12.32 -27.08 23.20
CA GLN A 13 12.83 -27.18 21.82
C GLN A 13 12.72 -25.84 21.08
N GLY A 14 11.61 -25.12 21.24
CA GLY A 14 11.44 -23.78 20.68
C GLY A 14 12.48 -22.78 21.20
N ALA A 15 12.80 -22.82 22.50
CA ALA A 15 13.82 -21.96 23.10
C ALA A 15 15.23 -22.29 22.55
N LYS A 16 15.60 -23.57 22.41
CA LYS A 16 16.89 -23.97 21.84
C LYS A 16 17.03 -23.52 20.38
N LEU A 17 15.96 -23.63 19.59
CA LEU A 17 15.94 -23.14 18.21
C LEU A 17 16.05 -21.61 18.15
N ALA A 18 15.38 -20.89 19.04
CA ALA A 18 15.47 -19.44 19.13
C ALA A 18 16.88 -18.96 19.50
N VAL A 19 17.58 -19.64 20.42
CA VAL A 19 18.97 -19.31 20.75
C VAL A 19 19.91 -19.61 19.58
N LYS A 20 19.73 -20.75 18.90
CA LYS A 20 20.61 -21.17 17.79
C LYS A 20 20.46 -20.29 16.55
N TYR A 21 19.23 -19.92 16.21
CA TYR A 21 18.93 -19.20 14.96
C TYR A 21 18.56 -17.73 15.16
N GLY A 22 18.30 -17.28 16.38
CA GLY A 22 17.93 -15.89 16.70
C GLY A 22 18.94 -14.86 16.20
N PRO A 23 20.26 -15.03 16.43
CA PRO A 23 21.27 -14.10 15.91
C PRO A 23 21.29 -14.03 14.38
N GLN A 24 21.17 -15.17 13.70
CA GLN A 24 21.17 -15.24 12.23
C GLN A 24 19.89 -14.62 11.65
N ALA A 25 18.73 -14.90 12.26
CA ALA A 25 17.46 -14.30 11.88
C ALA A 25 17.46 -12.78 12.07
N LYS A 26 18.08 -12.27 13.15
CA LYS A 26 18.25 -10.82 13.36
C LYS A 26 19.11 -10.18 12.27
N ILE A 27 20.22 -10.81 11.87
CA ILE A 27 21.09 -10.30 10.81
C ILE A 27 20.37 -10.26 9.47
N VAL A 28 19.63 -11.31 9.11
CA VAL A 28 18.83 -11.35 7.87
C VAL A 28 17.70 -10.31 7.90
N TRP A 29 17.03 -10.16 9.03
CA TRP A 29 16.01 -9.13 9.23
C TRP A 29 16.59 -7.72 9.13
N ASP A 30 17.74 -7.48 9.74
CA ASP A 30 18.38 -6.16 9.74
C ASP A 30 18.93 -5.80 8.35
N LYS A 31 19.48 -6.76 7.60
CA LYS A 31 20.07 -6.54 6.27
C LYS A 31 19.05 -6.44 5.13
N GLY A 32 17.91 -7.12 5.23
CA GLY A 32 16.91 -7.15 4.13
C GLY A 32 15.47 -7.00 4.58
N GLY A 33 15.11 -7.59 5.72
CA GLY A 33 13.75 -7.57 6.25
C GLY A 33 13.22 -6.16 6.55
N LYS A 34 14.03 -5.30 7.18
CA LYS A 34 13.67 -3.91 7.49
C LYS A 34 13.36 -3.08 6.26
N GLN A 35 14.15 -3.22 5.19
CA GLN A 35 13.94 -2.48 3.95
C GLN A 35 12.64 -2.93 3.27
N ALA A 36 12.43 -4.24 3.15
CA ALA A 36 11.20 -4.81 2.60
C ALA A 36 9.96 -4.39 3.41
N ALA A 37 10.04 -4.47 4.75
CA ALA A 37 8.97 -4.05 5.63
C ALA A 37 8.67 -2.54 5.49
N SER A 38 9.69 -1.69 5.42
CA SER A 38 9.50 -0.25 5.24
C SER A 38 8.84 0.08 3.90
N ALA A 39 9.22 -0.60 2.82
CA ALA A 39 8.63 -0.44 1.50
C ALA A 39 7.17 -0.90 1.48
N ALA A 40 6.88 -2.04 2.11
CA ALA A 40 5.52 -2.55 2.27
C ALA A 40 4.64 -1.56 3.05
N THR A 41 5.12 -1.04 4.18
CA THR A 41 4.38 -0.03 4.97
C THR A 41 4.14 1.26 4.19
N LYS A 42 5.14 1.77 3.45
CA LYS A 42 4.99 2.95 2.58
C LYS A 42 3.92 2.71 1.52
N ARG A 43 3.91 1.53 0.89
CA ARG A 43 2.93 1.17 -0.13
C ARG A 43 1.52 1.01 0.45
N ALA A 44 1.40 0.35 1.60
CA ALA A 44 0.12 0.23 2.31
C ALA A 44 -0.45 1.60 2.69
N ARG A 45 0.39 2.52 3.20
CA ARG A 45 -0.03 3.89 3.51
C ARG A 45 -0.48 4.65 2.26
N SER A 46 0.26 4.54 1.16
CA SER A 46 -0.13 5.17 -0.12
C SER A 46 -1.48 4.65 -0.64
N LEU A 47 -1.73 3.34 -0.52
CA LEU A 47 -3.02 2.75 -0.90
C LEU A 47 -4.17 3.23 0.00
N ASN A 48 -3.94 3.36 1.31
CA ASN A 48 -4.94 3.90 2.21
C ASN A 48 -5.25 5.37 1.88
N ASN A 49 -4.22 6.18 1.67
CA ASN A 49 -4.39 7.59 1.26
C ASN A 49 -5.14 7.70 -0.07
N ARG A 50 -4.83 6.83 -1.05
CA ARG A 50 -5.59 6.74 -2.30
C ARG A 50 -7.07 6.47 -2.03
N ARG A 51 -7.39 5.46 -1.23
CA ARG A 51 -8.78 5.11 -0.89
C ARG A 51 -9.52 6.28 -0.24
N LYS A 52 -8.87 6.97 0.71
CA LYS A 52 -9.43 8.15 1.38
C LYS A 52 -9.70 9.29 0.40
N ALA A 53 -8.74 9.60 -0.47
CA ALA A 53 -8.88 10.64 -1.47
C ALA A 53 -10.06 10.36 -2.43
N PHE A 54 -10.15 9.14 -2.96
CA PHE A 54 -11.25 8.77 -3.85
C PHE A 54 -12.61 8.68 -3.14
N ALA A 55 -12.65 8.28 -1.87
CA ALA A 55 -13.88 8.31 -1.07
C ALA A 55 -14.35 9.75 -0.85
N HIS A 56 -13.42 10.68 -0.54
CA HIS A 56 -13.73 12.10 -0.38
C HIS A 56 -14.20 12.72 -1.70
N ALA A 57 -13.48 12.48 -2.80
CA ALA A 57 -13.87 12.95 -4.13
C ALA A 57 -15.26 12.42 -4.56
N GLY A 58 -15.63 11.19 -4.16
CA GLY A 58 -16.95 10.66 -4.44
C GLY A 58 -18.11 11.32 -3.68
N GLY A 59 -17.82 12.10 -2.64
CA GLY A 59 -18.81 12.83 -1.84
C GLY A 59 -18.97 14.30 -2.22
N VAL A 60 -18.19 14.81 -3.18
CA VAL A 60 -18.21 16.21 -3.59
C VAL A 60 -18.70 16.36 -5.03
N ILE A 61 -19.27 17.52 -5.35
CA ILE A 61 -19.78 17.82 -6.69
C ILE A 61 -18.60 17.95 -7.65
N ASP A 62 -18.70 17.28 -8.80
CA ASP A 62 -17.64 17.24 -9.81
C ASP A 62 -16.27 16.86 -9.23
N GLY A 63 -16.29 15.88 -8.33
CA GLY A 63 -15.11 15.45 -7.59
C GLY A 63 -14.08 14.75 -8.47
N SER A 64 -12.81 15.11 -8.31
CA SER A 64 -11.70 14.44 -8.98
C SER A 64 -10.45 14.39 -8.11
N VAL A 65 -9.53 13.49 -8.45
CA VAL A 65 -8.28 13.26 -7.69
C VAL A 65 -7.08 13.38 -8.61
N LEU A 66 -6.10 14.21 -8.23
CA LEU A 66 -4.79 14.29 -8.86
C LEU A 66 -3.73 13.60 -8.00
N LYS A 67 -2.96 12.70 -8.60
CA LYS A 67 -1.80 12.08 -7.94
C LYS A 67 -0.53 12.85 -8.32
N ILE A 68 0.12 13.43 -7.33
CA ILE A 68 1.40 14.16 -7.48
C ILE A 68 2.49 13.56 -6.58
N ALA A 69 3.75 13.88 -6.86
CA ALA A 69 4.89 13.45 -6.04
C ALA A 69 5.97 14.54 -5.90
N PRO A 70 5.65 15.70 -5.31
CA PRO A 70 6.52 16.89 -5.33
C PRO A 70 7.87 16.70 -4.60
N GLN A 71 7.94 15.80 -3.61
CA GLN A 71 9.17 15.54 -2.82
C GLN A 71 9.44 14.03 -2.69
N GLY A 72 9.16 13.26 -3.73
CA GLY A 72 9.33 11.80 -3.74
C GLY A 72 8.29 11.03 -2.89
N SER A 73 7.39 11.73 -2.20
CA SER A 73 6.24 11.14 -1.51
C SER A 73 4.97 11.33 -2.35
N THR A 74 4.15 10.28 -2.47
CA THR A 74 2.89 10.36 -3.22
C THR A 74 1.84 11.10 -2.42
N VAL A 75 1.27 12.14 -3.02
CA VAL A 75 0.14 12.91 -2.49
C VAL A 75 -1.03 12.83 -3.47
N TYR A 76 -2.23 12.62 -2.95
CA TYR A 76 -3.48 12.60 -3.69
C TYR A 76 -4.26 13.87 -3.33
N VAL A 77 -4.35 14.81 -4.26
CA VAL A 77 -5.09 16.05 -4.08
C VAL A 77 -6.50 15.86 -4.61
N VAL A 78 -7.50 16.24 -3.83
CA VAL A 78 -8.92 16.17 -4.16
C VAL A 78 -9.40 17.54 -4.62
N PHE A 79 -10.19 17.55 -5.68
CA PHE A 79 -10.76 18.75 -6.29
C PHE A 79 -12.30 18.68 -6.31
N THR A 80 -12.92 19.85 -6.33
CA THR A 80 -14.31 20.09 -6.72
C THR A 80 -14.28 21.00 -7.95
N GLY A 81 -14.60 20.48 -9.13
CA GLY A 81 -14.27 21.15 -10.38
C GLY A 81 -12.77 21.47 -10.42
N ASP A 82 -12.40 22.75 -10.52
CA ASP A 82 -11.00 23.22 -10.56
C ASP A 82 -10.42 23.66 -9.20
N LEU A 83 -11.23 23.66 -8.13
CA LEU A 83 -10.78 24.07 -6.82
C LEU A 83 -10.18 22.89 -6.04
N PRO A 84 -8.90 22.92 -5.62
CA PRO A 84 -8.36 21.93 -4.70
C PRO A 84 -8.91 22.13 -3.29
N ILE A 85 -9.41 21.06 -2.67
CA ILE A 85 -10.09 21.12 -1.36
C ILE A 85 -9.39 20.29 -0.27
N ALA A 86 -8.63 19.25 -0.64
CA ALA A 86 -7.95 18.40 0.33
C ALA A 86 -6.73 17.69 -0.27
N ALA A 87 -5.80 17.24 0.58
CA ALA A 87 -4.67 16.40 0.19
C ALA A 87 -4.53 15.19 1.11
N TYR A 88 -4.15 14.06 0.54
CA TYR A 88 -3.88 12.82 1.27
C TYR A 88 -2.51 12.24 0.87
N PRO A 89 -1.54 12.10 1.80
CA PRO A 89 -1.62 12.53 3.20
C PRO A 89 -1.73 14.05 3.31
N SER A 90 -2.27 14.55 4.43
CA SER A 90 -2.35 16.00 4.69
C SER A 90 -0.98 16.64 4.51
N GLN A 91 -0.97 17.78 3.83
CA GLN A 91 0.23 18.55 3.54
C GLN A 91 0.14 19.89 4.28
N GLU A 92 1.29 20.36 4.75
CA GLU A 92 1.43 21.71 5.30
C GLU A 92 1.62 22.74 4.19
N LEU A 93 2.18 22.31 3.05
CA LEU A 93 2.37 23.16 1.88
C LEU A 93 1.01 23.62 1.29
N PRO A 94 0.87 24.91 0.96
CA PRO A 94 -0.32 25.42 0.28
C PRO A 94 -0.53 24.76 -1.10
N PHE A 95 -1.79 24.60 -1.50
CA PHE A 95 -2.13 24.01 -2.80
C PHE A 95 -1.48 24.70 -4.01
N PRO A 96 -1.36 26.05 -4.09
CA PRO A 96 -0.67 26.69 -5.20
C PRO A 96 0.77 26.21 -5.38
N ILE A 97 1.47 25.95 -4.28
CA ILE A 97 2.85 25.45 -4.29
C ILE A 97 2.88 23.97 -4.66
N LEU A 98 1.97 23.16 -4.08
CA LEU A 98 1.89 21.73 -4.39
C LEU A 98 1.56 21.45 -5.86
N LEU A 99 0.77 22.32 -6.49
CA LEU A 99 0.25 22.14 -7.84
C LEU A 99 1.00 22.94 -8.90
N GLN A 100 2.02 23.74 -8.54
CA GLN A 100 2.71 24.68 -9.43
C GLN A 100 3.21 24.04 -10.74
N HIS A 101 3.61 22.78 -10.69
CA HIS A 101 4.12 22.02 -11.84
C HIS A 101 3.30 20.76 -12.14
N ALA A 102 2.10 20.68 -11.57
CA ALA A 102 1.23 19.53 -11.75
C ALA A 102 0.36 19.72 -12.99
N ASP A 103 0.34 18.69 -13.83
CA ASP A 103 -0.58 18.60 -14.96
C ASP A 103 -2.00 18.27 -14.44
N LEU A 104 -2.89 19.27 -14.45
CA LEU A 104 -4.24 19.15 -13.91
C LEU A 104 -5.16 18.28 -14.78
N ASP A 105 -4.81 18.02 -16.04
CA ASP A 105 -5.63 17.20 -16.94
C ASP A 105 -5.51 15.70 -16.61
N ARG A 106 -4.52 15.34 -15.79
CA ARG A 106 -4.34 13.96 -15.26
C ARG A 106 -5.23 13.65 -14.06
N ARG A 107 -6.19 14.53 -13.73
CA ARG A 107 -7.19 14.28 -12.69
C ARG A 107 -8.04 13.07 -13.08
N VAL A 108 -8.29 12.21 -12.10
CA VAL A 108 -9.08 10.99 -12.28
C VAL A 108 -10.35 11.10 -11.45
N ARG A 109 -11.49 10.84 -12.09
CA ARG A 109 -12.77 10.80 -11.39
C ARG A 109 -12.92 9.53 -10.54
N PRO A 110 -13.68 9.56 -9.43
CA PRO A 110 -13.90 8.41 -8.56
C PRO A 110 -14.42 7.16 -9.26
N GLU A 111 -15.29 7.31 -10.24
CA GLU A 111 -15.87 6.25 -11.06
C GLU A 111 -14.82 5.52 -11.90
N ASP A 112 -13.87 6.26 -12.48
CA ASP A 112 -12.80 5.72 -13.32
C ASP A 112 -11.68 5.10 -12.49
N GLY A 113 -11.40 5.68 -11.31
CA GLY A 113 -10.41 5.17 -10.37
C GLY A 113 -10.68 3.75 -9.86
N ARG A 114 -11.93 3.27 -9.94
CA ARG A 114 -12.34 1.91 -9.57
C ARG A 114 -12.06 0.87 -10.67
N ARG A 115 -12.01 1.28 -11.94
CA ARG A 115 -11.85 0.36 -13.10
C ARG A 115 -10.43 -0.14 -13.31
N SER A 116 -9.42 0.50 -12.73
CA SER A 116 -8.00 0.18 -12.95
C SER A 116 -7.49 -1.12 -12.29
N ILE A 117 -8.32 -1.94 -11.64
CA ILE A 117 -7.85 -3.24 -11.15
C ILE A 117 -7.74 -4.17 -12.36
N PRO A 118 -6.54 -4.58 -12.80
CA PRO A 118 -6.46 -5.59 -13.85
C PRO A 118 -7.13 -6.84 -13.31
N ARG A 119 -8.27 -7.22 -13.91
CA ARG A 119 -8.83 -8.56 -13.72
C ARG A 119 -7.71 -9.52 -14.10
N ILE A 120 -7.15 -10.22 -13.11
CA ILE A 120 -6.19 -11.29 -13.36
C ILE A 120 -6.95 -12.29 -14.21
N ARG A 121 -6.70 -12.24 -15.53
CA ARG A 121 -7.33 -13.14 -16.48
C ARG A 121 -6.73 -14.50 -16.19
N HIS A 122 -7.46 -15.33 -15.46
CA HIS A 122 -7.07 -16.71 -15.20
C HIS A 122 -6.90 -17.37 -16.58
N LYS A 123 -5.65 -17.63 -16.97
CA LYS A 123 -5.34 -18.28 -18.23
C LYS A 123 -5.69 -19.75 -18.01
N GLU A 124 -6.92 -20.11 -18.38
CA GLU A 124 -7.40 -21.48 -18.30
C GLU A 124 -6.53 -22.35 -19.20
N SER A 125 -5.63 -23.11 -18.57
CA SER A 125 -4.77 -24.08 -19.22
C SER A 125 -5.64 -25.24 -19.72
N ARG A 126 -6.14 -25.13 -20.95
CA ARG A 126 -6.77 -26.26 -21.64
C ARG A 126 -5.72 -27.36 -21.82
N PRO A 127 -6.02 -28.61 -21.46
CA PRO A 127 -5.10 -29.72 -21.72
C PRO A 127 -4.97 -29.89 -23.23
N ARG A 128 -3.72 -29.89 -23.71
CA ARG A 128 -3.38 -30.28 -25.08
C ARG A 128 -3.80 -31.74 -25.24
N GLN A 129 -4.87 -31.99 -26.00
CA GLN A 129 -5.10 -33.34 -26.50
C GLN A 129 -4.02 -33.62 -27.54
N LEU A 130 -3.15 -34.58 -27.22
CA LEU A 130 -2.25 -35.22 -28.16
C LEU A 130 -3.10 -36.26 -28.90
N GLY A 131 -3.30 -36.03 -30.19
CA GLY A 131 -3.75 -37.05 -31.14
C GLY A 131 -2.57 -37.83 -31.69
#